data_AF-A0A914V4Q0-F1
#
_entry.id   AF-A0A914V4Q0-F1
#
_cell.length_a   1.000
_cell.length_b   1.000
_cell.length_c   1.000
_cell.angle_alpha   90.00
_cell.angle_beta   90.00
_cell.angle_gamma   90.00
#
_symmetry.space_group_name_H-M   'P 1'
#
loop_
_entity.id
_entity.type
_entity.pdbx_description
1 polymer ?
#
loop_
_entity_poly.entity_id
_entity_poly.type
_entity_poly.pdbx_seq_one_letter_code
_entity_poly.pdbx_strand_id
1 'polypeptide(L)'
;MRSTNASVPAWGRNPIILFICVAIVTTLFLIERRNSTETVSCEDASVLDEKLQIFYSNKSTDRQRLLGSYLDPEKASKKFGPFYNALVAEIVCPWLVRVGNVNDGGKWTCNPWALPENCVIYSLGVGPDITFELEIFKISQERCKIYSFDPDAKKGRRLVNLKSEQFTFTPLRIAAKTDEALHRKTVADIMIQFSHSFIDFFKIDIEGAILSSNRHVPS
;
A
#
# COMPACT_ATOMS: atom_id res chain seq x y z
N MET A 1 5.42 70.27 45.83
CA MET A 1 5.51 68.96 45.15
C MET A 1 4.12 68.61 44.62
N ARG A 2 3.89 68.72 43.31
CA ARG A 2 2.65 68.26 42.66
C ARG A 2 2.90 66.86 42.11
N SER A 3 2.12 65.90 42.60
CA SER A 3 2.01 64.56 42.03
C SER A 3 0.83 64.56 41.05
N THR A 4 1.13 64.29 39.78
CA THR A 4 0.17 63.81 38.78
C THR A 4 0.51 62.36 38.51
N ASN A 5 -0.50 61.49 38.40
CA ASN A 5 -0.61 60.38 37.43
C ASN A 5 -1.85 59.55 37.82
N ALA A 6 -2.93 59.66 37.07
CA ALA A 6 -3.22 58.99 35.79
C ALA A 6 -4.08 57.74 36.04
N SER A 7 -5.40 57.93 36.03
CA SER A 7 -6.40 56.87 36.01
C SER A 7 -6.48 56.26 34.60
N VAL A 8 -6.22 54.96 34.51
CA VAL A 8 -6.37 54.15 33.29
C VAL A 8 -7.86 54.08 32.88
N PRO A 9 -8.24 54.31 31.61
CA PRO A 9 -9.64 54.22 31.21
C PRO A 9 -10.08 52.76 31.08
N ALA A 10 -11.20 52.45 31.74
CA ALA A 10 -11.86 51.15 31.73
C ALA A 10 -12.51 50.85 30.37
N TRP A 11 -11.73 50.31 29.44
CA TRP A 11 -12.26 49.62 28.26
C TRP A 11 -12.45 48.15 28.61
N GLY A 12 -13.66 47.77 28.99
CA GLY A 12 -13.98 46.36 29.16
C GLY A 12 -15.40 46.14 29.67
N ARG A 13 -16.07 45.16 29.04
CA ARG A 13 -17.35 44.52 29.41
C ARG A 13 -18.62 45.04 28.71
N ASN A 14 -18.58 45.24 27.40
CA ASN A 14 -19.81 45.04 26.61
C ASN A 14 -19.74 43.66 25.93
N PRO A 15 -20.48 42.65 26.40
CA PRO A 15 -20.41 41.29 25.87
C PRO A 15 -20.79 41.23 24.39
N ILE A 16 -21.62 42.16 23.91
CA ILE A 16 -22.03 42.25 22.50
C ILE A 16 -20.83 42.51 21.59
N ILE A 17 -19.88 43.36 22.00
CA ILE A 17 -18.69 43.69 21.20
C ILE A 17 -17.78 42.46 21.08
N LEU A 18 -17.63 41.69 22.16
CA LEU A 18 -16.84 40.45 22.14
C LEU A 18 -17.47 39.40 21.20
N PHE A 19 -18.80 39.23 21.24
CA PHE A 19 -19.50 38.32 20.34
C PHE A 19 -19.36 38.74 18.87
N ILE A 20 -19.47 40.04 18.57
CA ILE A 20 -19.29 40.56 17.21
C ILE A 20 -17.85 40.33 16.73
N CYS A 21 -16.84 40.61 17.57
CA CYS A 21 -15.44 40.35 17.21
C CYS A 21 -15.17 38.87 16.97
N VAL A 22 -15.68 37.97 17.82
CA VAL A 22 -15.51 36.52 17.62
C VAL A 22 -16.20 36.06 16.34
N ALA A 23 -17.42 36.53 16.07
CA ALA A 23 -18.14 36.20 14.83
C ALA A 23 -17.41 36.70 13.59
N ILE A 24 -16.88 37.93 13.59
CA ILE A 24 -16.11 38.47 12.47
C ILE A 24 -14.83 37.67 12.25
N VAL A 25 -14.08 37.36 13.32
CA VAL A 25 -12.83 36.59 13.20
C VAL A 25 -13.09 35.18 12.71
N THR A 26 -14.12 34.48 13.21
CA THR A 26 -14.46 33.13 12.71
C THR A 26 -14.93 33.17 11.27
N THR A 27 -15.73 34.16 10.88
CA THR A 27 -16.20 34.30 9.49
C THR A 27 -15.05 34.60 8.54
N LEU A 28 -14.13 35.49 8.91
CA LEU A 28 -12.91 35.77 8.14
C LEU A 28 -12.03 34.53 8.03
N PHE A 29 -11.84 33.77 9.12
CA PHE A 29 -11.06 32.53 9.12
C PHE A 29 -11.69 31.45 8.22
N LEU A 30 -13.02 31.38 8.17
CA LEU A 30 -13.77 30.47 7.29
C LEU A 30 -13.70 30.91 5.81
N ILE A 31 -13.74 32.21 5.53
CA ILE A 31 -13.56 32.77 4.18
C ILE A 31 -12.14 32.50 3.67
N GLU A 32 -11.12 32.70 4.52
CA GLU A 32 -9.72 32.45 4.16
C GLU A 32 -9.45 30.96 3.93
N ARG A 33 -10.06 30.07 4.74
CA ARG A 33 -10.03 28.61 4.48
C ARG A 33 -10.74 28.20 3.19
N ARG A 34 -11.80 28.91 2.78
CA ARG A 34 -12.48 28.66 1.50
C ARG A 34 -11.59 29.03 0.31
N ASN A 35 -10.77 30.08 0.44
CA ASN A 35 -9.84 30.49 -0.61
C ASN A 35 -8.53 29.68 -0.63
N SER A 36 -8.14 29.03 0.47
CA SER A 36 -6.91 28.24 0.56
C SER A 36 -7.07 26.77 0.13
N THR A 37 -8.16 26.40 -0.54
CA THR A 37 -8.20 25.13 -1.27
C THR A 37 -7.46 25.36 -2.60
N GLU A 38 -6.14 25.37 -2.56
CA GLU A 38 -5.35 25.07 -3.76
C GLU A 38 -5.71 23.64 -4.16
N THR A 39 -6.71 23.52 -5.03
CA THR A 39 -6.99 22.29 -5.73
C THR A 39 -5.80 22.06 -6.65
N VAL A 40 -4.91 21.15 -6.27
CA VAL A 40 -3.88 20.64 -7.18
C VAL A 40 -4.62 20.15 -8.42
N SER A 41 -4.37 20.80 -9.56
CA SER A 41 -5.05 20.47 -10.79
C SER A 41 -4.54 19.11 -11.30
N CYS A 42 -5.36 18.39 -12.08
CA CYS A 42 -4.91 17.15 -12.71
C CYS A 42 -3.72 17.37 -13.66
N GLU A 43 -3.54 18.58 -14.20
CA GLU A 43 -2.39 18.98 -15.03
C GLU A 43 -1.11 19.13 -14.19
N ASP A 44 -1.19 19.65 -12.97
CA ASP A 44 -0.03 19.73 -12.07
C ASP A 44 0.38 18.33 -11.56
N ALA A 45 -0.60 17.44 -11.34
CA ALA A 45 -0.35 16.06 -10.95
C ALA A 45 0.33 15.25 -12.07
N SER A 46 -0.03 15.46 -13.34
CA SER A 46 0.59 14.75 -14.47
C SER A 46 2.02 15.20 -14.73
N VAL A 47 2.32 16.50 -14.56
CA VAL A 47 3.69 17.03 -14.68
C VAL A 47 4.58 16.57 -13.52
N LEU A 48 4.03 16.48 -12.30
CA LEU A 48 4.75 15.90 -11.17
C LEU A 48 5.03 14.41 -11.39
N ASP A 49 4.07 13.67 -11.94
CA ASP A 49 4.22 12.25 -12.26
C ASP A 49 5.33 12.01 -13.28
N GLU A 50 5.38 12.79 -14.37
CA GLU A 50 6.45 12.69 -15.39
C GLU A 50 7.85 12.93 -14.78
N LYS A 51 8.00 13.98 -13.96
CA LYS A 51 9.27 14.26 -13.27
C LYS A 51 9.66 13.15 -12.30
N LEU A 52 8.69 12.56 -11.61
CA LEU A 52 8.90 11.44 -10.69
C LEU A 52 9.36 10.20 -11.47
N GLN A 53 8.70 9.88 -12.59
CA GLN A 53 9.03 8.75 -13.45
C GLN A 53 10.47 8.87 -13.98
N ILE A 54 10.86 10.04 -14.47
CA ILE A 54 12.24 10.30 -14.93
C ILE A 54 13.24 10.17 -13.77
N PHE A 55 12.91 10.71 -12.59
CA PHE A 55 13.81 10.60 -11.44
C PHE A 55 14.03 9.14 -11.02
N TYR A 56 12.95 8.35 -10.97
CA TYR A 56 13.04 6.95 -10.57
C TYR A 56 13.63 6.05 -11.66
N SER A 57 13.39 6.32 -12.94
CA SER A 57 14.07 5.61 -14.03
C SER A 57 15.58 5.79 -13.95
N ASN A 58 16.06 7.01 -13.64
CA ASN A 58 17.48 7.29 -13.44
C ASN A 58 18.09 6.58 -12.22
N LYS A 59 17.29 6.30 -11.18
CA LYS A 59 17.74 5.56 -9.98
C LYS A 59 17.59 4.05 -10.11
N SER A 60 16.88 3.56 -11.12
CA SER A 60 16.59 2.14 -11.31
C SER A 60 17.86 1.28 -11.42
N THR A 61 18.89 1.74 -12.14
CA THR A 61 20.15 0.98 -12.32
C THR A 61 20.90 0.79 -11.00
N ASP A 62 20.98 1.82 -10.17
CA ASP A 62 21.63 1.74 -8.86
C ASP A 62 20.87 0.80 -7.92
N ARG A 63 19.54 0.84 -7.96
CA ARG A 63 18.68 -0.07 -7.20
C ARG A 63 18.82 -1.51 -7.69
N GLN A 64 18.79 -1.75 -9.00
CA GLN A 64 19.00 -3.09 -9.57
C GLN A 64 20.36 -3.65 -9.16
N ARG A 65 21.41 -2.83 -9.17
CA ARG A 65 22.74 -3.22 -8.70
C ARG A 65 22.73 -3.57 -7.21
N LEU A 66 22.11 -2.72 -6.38
CA LEU A 66 22.03 -2.97 -4.93
C LEU A 66 21.21 -4.24 -4.66
N LEU A 67 20.01 -4.36 -5.21
CA LEU A 67 19.14 -5.54 -5.09
C LEU A 67 19.85 -6.80 -5.59
N GLY A 68 20.53 -6.73 -6.74
CA GLY A 68 21.33 -7.82 -7.30
C GLY A 68 22.39 -8.33 -6.32
N SER A 69 23.01 -7.46 -5.54
CA SER A 69 23.97 -7.86 -4.50
C SER A 69 23.35 -8.64 -3.34
N TYR A 70 22.05 -8.49 -3.09
CA TYR A 70 21.29 -9.27 -2.11
C TYR A 70 20.72 -10.58 -2.69
N LEU A 71 20.64 -10.69 -4.03
CA LEU A 71 20.18 -11.89 -4.72
C LEU A 71 21.28 -12.94 -4.88
N ASP A 72 22.56 -12.58 -4.69
CA ASP A 72 23.68 -13.51 -4.64
C ASP A 72 23.82 -14.06 -3.20
N PRO A 73 23.57 -15.37 -2.95
CA PRO A 73 23.67 -15.99 -1.63
C PRO A 73 25.01 -15.78 -0.94
N GLU A 74 26.10 -15.77 -1.70
CA GLU A 74 27.46 -15.71 -1.18
C GLU A 74 27.86 -14.28 -0.80
N LYS A 75 27.22 -13.29 -1.43
CA LYS A 75 27.48 -11.86 -1.21
C LYS A 75 26.38 -11.13 -0.45
N ALA A 76 25.26 -11.81 -0.18
CA ALA A 76 24.10 -11.23 0.49
C ALA A 76 24.48 -10.67 1.87
N SER A 77 24.44 -9.36 1.99
CA SER A 77 24.68 -8.66 3.25
C SER A 77 23.63 -9.05 4.30
N LYS A 78 24.07 -9.35 5.53
CA LYS A 78 23.18 -9.56 6.68
C LYS A 78 22.55 -8.26 7.20
N LYS A 79 22.94 -7.10 6.67
CA LYS A 79 22.34 -5.80 6.97
C LYS A 79 21.25 -5.51 5.94
N PHE A 80 20.00 -5.56 6.37
CA PHE A 80 18.83 -5.34 5.51
C PHE A 80 18.45 -3.86 5.32
N GLY A 81 19.04 -2.93 6.08
CA GLY A 81 18.76 -1.50 5.94
C GLY A 81 18.90 -0.97 4.50
N PRO A 82 20.03 -1.21 3.80
CA PRO A 82 20.17 -0.81 2.40
C PRO A 82 19.19 -1.50 1.44
N PHE A 83 18.83 -2.76 1.71
CA PHE A 83 17.81 -3.47 0.95
C PHE A 83 16.44 -2.76 1.05
N TYR A 84 15.98 -2.45 2.27
CA TYR A 84 14.73 -1.72 2.47
C TYR A 84 14.79 -0.30 1.88
N ASN A 85 15.94 0.37 1.92
CA ASN A 85 16.12 1.68 1.30
C ASN A 85 16.10 1.65 -0.24
N ALA A 86 16.41 0.51 -0.88
CA ALA A 86 16.22 0.35 -2.32
C ALA A 86 14.75 0.14 -2.70
N LEU A 87 13.94 -0.43 -1.80
CA LEU A 87 12.52 -0.72 -2.02
C LEU A 87 11.57 0.46 -1.74
N VAL A 88 12.09 1.69 -1.66
CA VAL A 88 11.27 2.91 -1.43
C VAL A 88 10.07 2.92 -2.37
N ALA A 89 8.89 3.24 -1.86
CA ALA A 89 7.68 3.38 -2.68
C ALA A 89 7.91 4.45 -3.76
N GLU A 90 8.08 4.00 -5.01
CA GLU A 90 8.43 4.86 -6.14
C GLU A 90 7.22 5.52 -6.81
N ILE A 91 6.02 5.30 -6.27
CA ILE A 91 4.77 5.80 -6.84
C ILE A 91 4.11 6.70 -5.80
N VAL A 92 4.02 7.99 -6.12
CA VAL A 92 3.01 8.84 -5.47
C VAL A 92 1.67 8.31 -5.93
N CYS A 93 0.87 7.84 -4.97
CA CYS A 93 -0.47 7.39 -5.27
C CYS A 93 -1.49 8.40 -4.73
N PRO A 94 -2.14 9.19 -5.61
CA PRO A 94 -3.19 10.12 -5.19
C PRO A 94 -4.37 9.40 -4.52
N TRP A 95 -4.63 8.16 -4.95
CA TRP A 95 -5.69 7.30 -4.43
C TRP A 95 -5.12 6.15 -3.61
N LEU A 96 -4.31 6.49 -2.60
CA LEU A 96 -3.76 5.52 -1.67
C LEU A 96 -4.84 5.08 -0.68
N VAL A 97 -5.20 3.80 -0.72
CA VAL A 97 -6.31 3.24 0.07
C VAL A 97 -5.84 2.01 0.82
N ARG A 98 -6.19 1.94 2.11
CA ARG A 98 -5.99 0.74 2.91
C ARG A 98 -7.14 -0.22 2.61
N VAL A 99 -6.82 -1.36 1.99
CA VAL A 99 -7.78 -2.42 1.68
C VAL A 99 -7.61 -3.54 2.70
N GLY A 100 -8.72 -4.02 3.25
CA GLY A 100 -8.77 -4.96 4.35
C GLY A 100 -8.75 -4.26 5.70
N ASN A 101 -8.48 -5.05 6.75
CA ASN A 101 -8.48 -4.59 8.13
C ASN A 101 -7.54 -3.38 8.35
N VAL A 102 -8.01 -2.41 9.13
CA VAL A 102 -7.25 -1.19 9.47
C VAL A 102 -6.01 -1.48 10.32
N ASN A 103 -6.02 -2.60 11.06
CA ASN A 103 -4.89 -3.04 11.88
C ASN A 103 -3.93 -3.94 11.08
N ASP A 104 -3.69 -5.17 11.52
CA ASP A 104 -2.89 -6.16 10.80
C ASP A 104 -3.68 -6.77 9.64
N GLY A 105 -2.99 -7.32 8.64
CA GLY A 105 -3.60 -7.98 7.48
C GLY A 105 -3.91 -7.05 6.30
N GLY A 106 -4.51 -5.88 6.55
CA GLY A 106 -4.83 -4.93 5.48
C GLY A 106 -3.58 -4.34 4.82
N LYS A 107 -3.65 -4.05 3.52
CA LYS A 107 -2.52 -3.51 2.73
C LYS A 107 -2.87 -2.17 2.11
N TRP A 108 -1.88 -1.29 2.02
CA TRP A 108 -2.02 -0.05 1.24
C TRP A 108 -1.95 -0.39 -0.25
N THR A 109 -2.94 0.07 -1.01
CA THR A 109 -3.09 -0.19 -2.43
C THR A 109 -3.27 1.13 -3.16
N CYS A 110 -2.80 1.19 -4.41
CA CYS A 110 -2.99 2.35 -5.24
C CYS A 110 -4.16 2.15 -6.20
N ASN A 111 -5.14 3.06 -6.15
CA ASN A 111 -6.30 3.09 -7.03
C ASN A 111 -6.92 1.69 -7.30
N PRO A 112 -7.42 0.99 -6.27
CA PRO A 112 -7.96 -0.36 -6.45
C PRO A 112 -9.22 -0.40 -7.34
N TRP A 113 -9.83 0.75 -7.65
CA TRP A 113 -10.96 0.86 -8.59
C TRP A 113 -10.56 0.81 -10.06
N ALA A 114 -9.26 0.93 -10.39
CA ALA A 114 -8.77 0.86 -11.76
C ALA A 114 -8.62 -0.58 -12.30
N LEU A 115 -8.99 -1.60 -11.51
CA LEU A 115 -8.93 -3.00 -11.95
C LEU A 115 -9.84 -3.22 -13.19
N PRO A 116 -9.35 -3.94 -14.22
CA PRO A 116 -10.13 -4.19 -15.43
C PRO A 116 -11.28 -5.18 -15.20
N GLU A 117 -12.11 -5.40 -16.22
CA GLU A 117 -13.06 -6.51 -16.24
C GLU A 117 -12.32 -7.86 -16.26
N ASN A 118 -12.90 -8.90 -15.64
CA ASN A 118 -12.34 -10.27 -15.59
C ASN A 118 -10.89 -10.35 -15.07
N CYS A 119 -10.54 -9.46 -14.14
CA CYS A 119 -9.21 -9.36 -13.54
C CYS A 119 -8.79 -10.60 -12.76
N VAL A 120 -7.48 -10.84 -12.72
CA VAL A 120 -6.83 -11.89 -11.93
C VAL A 120 -6.04 -11.26 -10.79
N ILE A 121 -6.41 -11.60 -9.56
CA ILE A 121 -5.71 -11.16 -8.34
C ILE A 121 -4.99 -12.34 -7.73
N TYR A 122 -3.69 -12.19 -7.50
CA TYR A 122 -2.88 -13.16 -6.75
C TYR A 122 -2.61 -12.62 -5.34
N SER A 123 -2.93 -13.41 -4.32
CA SER A 123 -2.64 -13.12 -2.91
C SER A 123 -1.77 -14.20 -2.30
N LEU A 124 -0.51 -13.87 -2.06
CA LEU A 124 0.47 -14.78 -1.45
C LEU A 124 0.56 -14.55 0.06
N GLY A 125 0.59 -15.65 0.82
CA GLY A 125 0.70 -15.62 2.28
C GLY A 125 -0.62 -15.33 2.98
N VAL A 126 -1.71 -15.95 2.51
CA VAL A 126 -3.02 -15.75 3.13
C VAL A 126 -3.04 -16.28 4.57
N GLY A 127 -3.28 -15.37 5.50
CA GLY A 127 -3.42 -15.61 6.92
C GLY A 127 -4.84 -16.00 7.35
N PRO A 128 -5.10 -16.07 8.67
CA PRO A 128 -6.46 -16.20 9.20
C PRO A 128 -7.33 -14.95 8.92
N ASP A 129 -6.68 -13.81 8.67
CA ASP A 129 -7.33 -12.60 8.19
C ASP A 129 -7.43 -12.63 6.66
N ILE A 130 -8.67 -12.65 6.16
CA ILE A 130 -9.00 -12.65 4.72
C ILE A 130 -9.72 -11.36 4.30
N THR A 131 -9.68 -10.33 5.15
CA THR A 131 -10.39 -9.06 4.92
C THR A 131 -9.89 -8.37 3.67
N PHE A 132 -8.59 -8.45 3.37
CA PHE A 132 -8.03 -7.91 2.13
C PHE A 132 -8.71 -8.53 0.91
N GLU A 133 -8.75 -9.86 0.83
CA GLU A 133 -9.32 -10.59 -0.32
C GLU A 133 -10.81 -10.30 -0.46
N LEU A 134 -11.55 -10.23 0.64
CA LEU A 134 -12.97 -9.90 0.62
C LEU A 134 -13.23 -8.45 0.19
N GLU A 135 -12.40 -7.51 0.63
CA GLU A 135 -12.61 -6.09 0.36
C GLU A 135 -12.17 -5.72 -1.05
N ILE A 136 -11.03 -6.23 -1.54
CA ILE A 136 -10.60 -5.99 -2.93
C ILE A 136 -11.60 -6.60 -3.93
N PHE A 137 -12.18 -7.75 -3.61
CA PHE A 137 -13.26 -8.36 -4.39
C PHE A 137 -14.47 -7.41 -4.49
N LYS A 138 -14.91 -6.85 -3.36
CA LYS A 138 -16.02 -5.88 -3.33
C LYS A 138 -15.69 -4.59 -4.07
N ILE A 139 -14.49 -4.05 -3.90
CA ILE A 139 -14.03 -2.83 -4.58
C ILE A 139 -14.00 -3.05 -6.09
N SER A 140 -13.59 -4.24 -6.54
CA SER A 140 -13.64 -4.64 -7.95
C SER A 140 -15.05 -4.89 -8.48
N GLN A 141 -16.10 -4.70 -7.68
CA GLN A 141 -17.49 -5.02 -8.02
C GLN A 141 -17.67 -6.50 -8.39
N GLU A 142 -16.94 -7.39 -7.73
CA GLU A 142 -17.02 -8.84 -7.92
C GLU A 142 -16.56 -9.33 -9.31
N ARG A 143 -15.86 -8.49 -10.06
CA ARG A 143 -15.38 -8.77 -11.42
C ARG A 143 -14.06 -9.54 -11.46
N CYS A 144 -13.31 -9.57 -10.36
CA CYS A 144 -12.03 -10.26 -10.30
C CYS A 144 -12.14 -11.67 -9.73
N LYS A 145 -11.34 -12.58 -10.28
CA LYS A 145 -11.02 -13.88 -9.68
C LYS A 145 -9.80 -13.76 -8.78
N ILE A 146 -9.92 -14.26 -7.56
CA ILE A 146 -8.88 -14.19 -6.52
C ILE A 146 -8.27 -15.57 -6.31
N TYR A 147 -6.96 -15.66 -6.54
CA TYR A 147 -6.14 -16.84 -6.34
C TYR A 147 -5.23 -16.61 -5.13
N SER A 148 -5.45 -17.43 -4.11
CA SER A 148 -4.82 -17.32 -2.80
C SER A 148 -3.90 -18.49 -2.54
N PHE A 149 -2.72 -18.21 -2.01
CA PHE A 149 -1.66 -19.20 -1.82
C PHE A 149 -1.05 -19.08 -0.42
N ASP A 150 -1.08 -20.16 0.37
CA ASP A 150 -0.32 -20.28 1.62
C ASP A 150 -0.02 -21.78 1.87
N PRO A 151 1.18 -22.16 2.34
CA PRO A 151 1.48 -23.56 2.64
C PRO A 151 0.61 -24.17 3.75
N ASP A 152 0.04 -23.36 4.65
CA ASP A 152 -0.86 -23.82 5.70
C ASP A 152 -2.32 -23.78 5.23
N ALA A 153 -2.84 -24.94 4.86
CA ALA A 153 -4.23 -25.11 4.44
C ALA A 153 -5.26 -24.64 5.49
N LYS A 154 -4.89 -24.57 6.78
CA LYS A 154 -5.80 -24.09 7.83
C LYS A 154 -6.06 -22.59 7.71
N LYS A 155 -5.09 -21.81 7.22
CA LYS A 155 -5.22 -20.36 7.07
C LYS A 155 -6.19 -19.99 5.93
N GLY A 156 -6.14 -20.73 4.83
CA GLY A 156 -7.05 -20.57 3.70
C GLY A 156 -8.47 -21.09 3.91
N ARG A 157 -8.76 -21.76 5.04
CA ARG A 157 -10.04 -22.42 5.29
C ARG A 157 -11.23 -21.48 5.16
N ARG A 158 -11.08 -20.22 5.59
CA ARG A 158 -12.15 -19.22 5.49
C ARG A 158 -12.52 -18.90 4.04
N LEU A 159 -11.53 -18.84 3.13
CA LEU A 159 -11.77 -18.63 1.71
C LEU A 159 -12.46 -19.84 1.07
N VAL A 160 -11.97 -21.05 1.37
CA VAL A 160 -12.59 -22.30 0.87
C VAL A 160 -14.05 -22.40 1.29
N ASN A 161 -14.37 -21.96 2.52
CA ASN A 161 -15.74 -21.98 3.04
C ASN A 161 -16.70 -20.99 2.37
N LEU A 162 -16.20 -20.01 1.60
CA LEU A 162 -17.05 -19.09 0.83
C LEU A 162 -17.79 -19.80 -0.31
N LYS A 163 -17.32 -20.98 -0.75
CA LYS A 163 -17.92 -21.80 -1.83
C LYS A 163 -18.26 -20.97 -3.09
N SER A 164 -17.40 -20.02 -3.43
CA SER A 164 -17.56 -19.15 -4.59
C SER A 164 -16.47 -19.47 -5.62
N GLU A 165 -16.85 -19.57 -6.88
CA GLU A 165 -15.92 -19.78 -8.01
C GLU A 165 -14.94 -18.60 -8.19
N GLN A 166 -15.23 -17.46 -7.58
CA GLN A 166 -14.37 -16.28 -7.60
C GLN A 166 -13.17 -16.41 -6.66
N PHE A 167 -13.20 -17.35 -5.70
CA PHE A 167 -12.13 -17.53 -4.72
C PHE A 167 -11.51 -18.93 -4.86
N THR A 168 -10.25 -18.97 -5.29
CA THR A 168 -9.45 -20.19 -5.33
C THR A 168 -8.38 -20.13 -4.24
N PHE A 169 -8.31 -21.13 -3.37
CA PHE A 169 -7.22 -21.29 -2.41
C PHE A 169 -6.40 -22.53 -2.73
N THR A 170 -5.08 -22.38 -2.84
CA THR A 170 -4.14 -23.47 -3.12
C THR A 170 -3.11 -23.57 -1.99
N PRO A 171 -3.03 -24.72 -1.28
CA PRO A 171 -2.07 -24.92 -0.20
C PRO A 171 -0.66 -25.16 -0.77
N LEU A 172 0.07 -24.08 -1.05
CA LEU A 172 1.32 -24.10 -1.82
C LEU A 172 2.29 -23.05 -1.28
N ARG A 173 3.59 -23.36 -1.29
CA ARG A 173 4.66 -22.41 -1.01
C ARG A 173 5.26 -21.84 -2.29
N ILE A 174 5.40 -20.53 -2.36
CA ILE A 174 6.13 -19.86 -3.45
C ILE A 174 7.65 -20.04 -3.22
N ALA A 175 8.37 -20.43 -4.26
CA ALA A 175 9.80 -20.68 -4.23
C ALA A 175 10.50 -20.28 -5.54
N ALA A 176 11.83 -20.16 -5.52
CA ALA A 176 12.63 -19.87 -6.71
C ALA A 176 12.72 -21.04 -7.70
N LYS A 177 12.43 -22.26 -7.24
CA LYS A 177 12.38 -23.48 -8.06
C LYS A 177 11.17 -24.31 -7.68
N THR A 178 10.53 -24.89 -8.69
CA THR A 178 9.42 -25.81 -8.50
C THR A 178 9.89 -27.17 -8.00
N ASP A 179 9.22 -27.65 -6.97
CA ASP A 179 9.38 -28.96 -6.35
C ASP A 179 7.99 -29.43 -5.91
N GLU A 180 7.38 -30.27 -6.75
CA GLU A 180 6.03 -30.80 -6.54
C GLU A 180 5.95 -31.66 -5.27
N ALA A 181 7.02 -32.38 -4.92
CA ALA A 181 7.04 -33.25 -3.74
C ALA A 181 6.96 -32.44 -2.44
N LEU A 182 7.46 -31.20 -2.45
CA LEU A 182 7.40 -30.29 -1.32
C LEU A 182 6.27 -29.27 -1.40
N HIS A 183 5.37 -29.39 -2.38
CA HIS A 183 4.33 -28.40 -2.69
C HIS A 183 4.92 -26.98 -2.81
N ARG A 184 5.99 -26.85 -3.60
CA ARG A 184 6.66 -25.58 -3.90
C ARG A 184 6.60 -25.30 -5.38
N LYS A 185 6.19 -24.09 -5.77
CA LYS A 185 6.22 -23.66 -7.17
C LYS A 185 6.74 -22.25 -7.34
N THR A 186 7.29 -22.00 -8.52
CA THR A 186 7.54 -20.63 -8.98
C THR A 186 6.21 -19.95 -9.34
N VAL A 187 6.20 -18.61 -9.33
CA VAL A 187 5.02 -17.85 -9.80
C VAL A 187 4.72 -18.16 -11.27
N ALA A 188 5.76 -18.35 -12.09
CA ALA A 188 5.62 -18.69 -13.50
C ALA A 188 4.89 -20.03 -13.70
N ASP A 189 5.26 -21.07 -12.95
CA ASP A 189 4.61 -22.38 -13.05
C ASP A 189 3.16 -22.35 -12.57
N ILE A 190 2.85 -21.49 -11.59
CA ILE A 190 1.47 -21.26 -11.13
C ILE A 190 0.65 -20.57 -12.22
N MET A 191 1.20 -19.55 -12.87
CA MET A 191 0.54 -18.89 -14.00
C MET A 191 0.24 -19.87 -15.13
N ILE A 192 1.18 -20.75 -15.47
CA ILE A 192 0.97 -21.83 -16.45
C ILE A 192 -0.14 -22.78 -15.97
N GLN A 193 -0.09 -23.23 -14.71
CA GLN A 193 -1.08 -24.14 -14.14
C GLN A 193 -2.51 -23.59 -14.22
N PHE A 194 -2.70 -22.29 -13.99
CA PHE A 194 -4.01 -21.64 -14.07
C PHE A 194 -4.31 -21.04 -15.45
N SER A 195 -3.43 -21.23 -16.44
CA SER A 195 -3.57 -20.66 -17.79
C SER A 195 -3.72 -19.13 -17.79
N HIS A 196 -3.00 -18.43 -16.90
CA HIS A 196 -2.98 -16.98 -16.83
C HIS A 196 -1.75 -16.43 -17.56
N SER A 197 -1.97 -15.50 -18.49
CA SER A 197 -0.89 -14.73 -19.14
C SER A 197 -0.51 -13.46 -18.37
N PHE A 198 -1.38 -12.99 -17.47
CA PHE A 198 -1.21 -11.73 -16.75
C PHE A 198 -1.81 -11.80 -15.33
N ILE A 199 -1.25 -11.00 -14.42
CA ILE A 199 -1.74 -10.81 -13.05
C ILE A 199 -2.03 -9.31 -12.90
N ASP A 200 -3.29 -8.93 -12.71
CA ASP A 200 -3.70 -7.52 -12.59
C ASP A 200 -3.37 -6.92 -11.23
N PHE A 201 -3.42 -7.74 -10.18
CA PHE A 201 -3.06 -7.33 -8.84
C PHE A 201 -2.27 -8.41 -8.13
N PHE A 202 -1.08 -8.07 -7.64
CA PHE A 202 -0.18 -9.03 -7.01
C PHE A 202 0.18 -8.62 -5.57
N LYS A 203 -0.55 -9.18 -4.61
CA LYS A 203 -0.25 -9.05 -3.17
C LYS A 203 0.79 -10.09 -2.76
N ILE A 204 1.87 -9.64 -2.15
CA ILE A 204 2.94 -10.48 -1.60
C ILE A 204 3.03 -10.24 -0.09
N ASP A 205 2.57 -11.20 0.71
CA ASP A 205 2.57 -11.14 2.18
C ASP A 205 3.17 -12.40 2.80
N ILE A 206 4.37 -12.78 2.31
CA ILE A 206 5.05 -14.02 2.69
C ILE A 206 6.15 -13.76 3.72
N GLU A 207 6.01 -14.34 4.90
CA GLU A 207 7.05 -14.32 5.92
C GLU A 207 8.12 -15.39 5.63
N GLY A 208 9.39 -14.98 5.53
CA GLY A 208 10.56 -15.87 5.49
C GLY A 208 10.93 -16.55 4.16
N ALA A 209 10.08 -16.53 3.13
CA ALA A 209 10.38 -17.14 1.83
C ALA A 209 11.28 -16.27 0.93
N ILE A 210 11.27 -14.95 1.07
CA ILE A 210 12.08 -14.02 0.27
C ILE A 210 13.58 -14.14 0.58
N LEU A 211 13.97 -14.55 1.80
CA LEU A 211 15.38 -14.68 2.22
C LEU A 211 15.89 -16.12 2.27
N SER A 212 15.03 -17.12 2.07
CA SER A 212 15.42 -18.54 2.14
C SER A 212 15.57 -19.21 0.78
N SER A 213 15.21 -18.55 -0.33
CA SER A 213 15.46 -19.09 -1.69
C SER A 213 16.94 -19.29 -2.01
N ASN A 214 17.83 -18.66 -1.23
CA ASN A 214 19.28 -18.71 -1.40
C ASN A 214 19.99 -19.61 -0.38
N ARG A 215 19.26 -20.38 0.44
CA ARG A 215 19.84 -21.18 1.53
C ARG A 215 20.12 -22.65 1.17
N HIS A 216 20.37 -22.93 -0.10
CA HIS A 216 20.87 -24.23 -0.56
C HIS A 216 22.18 -24.05 -1.32
N VAL A 217 23.27 -23.97 -0.57
CA VAL A 217 24.57 -24.46 -1.04
C VAL A 217 24.63 -25.90 -0.55
N PRO A 218 24.47 -26.92 -1.41
CA PRO A 218 24.81 -28.27 -1.02
C PRO A 218 26.32 -28.35 -0.82
N SER A 219 26.74 -28.93 0.31
CA SER A 219 28.10 -29.37 0.60
C SER A 219 28.58 -30.39 -0.43
#